data_AF-A0A9P0G6Z9-F1
#
_entry.id   AF-A0A9P0G6Z9-F1
#
_cell.length_a   1.000
_cell.length_b   1.000
_cell.length_c   1.000
_cell.angle_alpha   90.00
_cell.angle_beta   90.00
_cell.angle_gamma   90.00
#
_symmetry.space_group_name_H-M   'P 1'
#
loop_
_entity.id
_entity.type
_entity.pdbx_description
1 polymer ?
#
loop_
_entity_poly.entity_id
_entity_poly.type
_entity_poly.pdbx_seq_one_letter_code
_entity_poly.pdbx_strand_id
1 'polypeptide(L)'
;MEKSKNRGKHRIKAEEEIIRRREKETRYNELWNGTAKYYDQWNRRTAKFDEWTSPRYYNENNKMLFDIKTKRDKEELLEKRREKLRKLFDEEKRALEIELMVQKNRYPLRNSTEENHDIPTNILKEFNDQIKLEEQTIRRREAESKLFDQWRRNNPLIRQCEAKYHCKDLKLSWLDQQIEKRMQKEKEEEENKRILKENEWKLQMEYEREELLKKKVEENKQQLKQALDGQISEFKEIQKTCDELREKETIEMKQNIYLADLEDKLKAEEQRRRDKECALFNIRQHNRKLKQKSKDIQDNLEQDKLLMLKFKELQLQDIIEEEAKRNEIKQGVEEFLDIIRQQQALEIQRQKRLEFLFDSEAKAMYDMQVAQWKQEELSREKLINEVLKTLKQQIKEKLESNIERQKENLREREEMTQKIEEYHEELNRLKEEEEKRKRKIKHGREEDMQVKIVKKKQQESLRMRELDEELERIRKEEERLQQEILNLQQRQGPYKPSRNRLFF
;
A
#
# COMPACT_ATOMS: atom_id res chain seq x y z
N MET A 1 -19.96 -75.60 2.75
CA MET A 1 -18.76 -75.12 2.02
C MET A 1 -18.80 -73.63 1.61
N GLU A 2 -19.83 -72.85 1.97
CA GLU A 2 -19.96 -71.44 1.55
C GLU A 2 -19.17 -70.42 2.40
N LYS A 3 -18.93 -70.70 3.69
CA LYS A 3 -18.20 -69.78 4.59
C LYS A 3 -16.72 -69.59 4.23
N SER A 4 -16.09 -70.58 3.58
CA SER A 4 -14.70 -70.51 3.11
C SER A 4 -14.55 -69.58 1.89
N LYS A 5 -15.51 -69.63 0.94
CA LYS A 5 -15.50 -68.79 -0.26
C LYS A 5 -15.69 -67.29 0.04
N ASN A 6 -16.37 -66.93 1.14
CA ASN A 6 -16.53 -65.52 1.54
C ASN A 6 -15.30 -64.92 2.23
N ARG A 7 -14.48 -65.72 2.93
CA ARG A 7 -13.22 -65.23 3.53
C ARG A 7 -12.18 -64.86 2.47
N GLY A 8 -12.09 -65.63 1.38
CA GLY A 8 -11.23 -65.29 0.22
C GLY A 8 -11.65 -63.99 -0.47
N LYS A 9 -12.95 -63.76 -0.66
CA LYS A 9 -13.49 -62.53 -1.25
C LYS A 9 -13.20 -61.28 -0.41
N HIS A 10 -13.23 -61.39 0.91
CA HIS A 10 -12.92 -60.26 1.80
C HIS A 10 -11.43 -59.89 1.77
N ARG A 11 -10.55 -60.89 1.70
CA ARG A 11 -9.11 -60.67 1.57
C ARG A 11 -8.75 -60.05 0.22
N ILE A 12 -9.35 -60.54 -0.87
CA ILE A 12 -9.16 -59.96 -2.22
C ILE A 12 -9.65 -58.51 -2.25
N LYS A 13 -10.81 -58.20 -1.67
CA LYS A 13 -11.30 -56.81 -1.56
C LYS A 13 -10.37 -55.92 -0.73
N ALA A 14 -9.83 -56.43 0.38
CA ALA A 14 -8.88 -55.68 1.20
C ALA A 14 -7.55 -55.43 0.46
N GLU A 15 -7.05 -56.43 -0.28
CA GLU A 15 -5.87 -56.30 -1.14
C GLU A 15 -6.12 -55.31 -2.29
N GLU A 16 -7.31 -55.35 -2.93
CA GLU A 16 -7.73 -54.39 -3.95
C GLU A 16 -7.84 -52.96 -3.40
N GLU A 17 -8.35 -52.77 -2.18
CA GLU A 17 -8.43 -51.45 -1.54
C GLU A 17 -7.04 -50.90 -1.20
N ILE A 18 -6.12 -51.74 -0.74
CA ILE A 18 -4.72 -51.36 -0.49
C ILE A 18 -4.04 -50.97 -1.80
N ILE A 19 -4.26 -51.73 -2.88
CA ILE A 19 -3.72 -51.41 -4.22
C ILE A 19 -4.28 -50.08 -4.71
N ARG A 20 -5.60 -49.86 -4.64
CA ARG A 20 -6.23 -48.59 -5.02
C ARG A 20 -5.72 -47.41 -4.20
N ARG A 21 -5.48 -47.61 -2.90
CA ARG A 21 -4.91 -46.57 -2.03
C ARG A 21 -3.49 -46.23 -2.45
N ARG A 22 -2.66 -47.24 -2.71
CA ARG A 22 -1.29 -47.04 -3.23
C ARG A 22 -1.29 -46.36 -4.59
N GLU A 23 -2.16 -46.77 -5.51
CA GLU A 23 -2.28 -46.12 -6.82
C GLU A 23 -2.71 -44.65 -6.71
N LYS A 24 -3.65 -44.33 -5.81
CA LYS A 24 -4.05 -42.95 -5.53
C LYS A 24 -2.90 -42.14 -4.93
N GLU A 25 -2.17 -42.70 -3.96
CA GLU A 25 -1.01 -42.06 -3.34
C GLU A 25 0.13 -41.86 -4.36
N THR A 26 0.40 -42.84 -5.23
CA THR A 26 1.39 -42.73 -6.30
C THR A 26 0.99 -41.66 -7.31
N ARG A 27 -0.25 -41.66 -7.80
CA ARG A 27 -0.73 -40.62 -8.73
C ARG A 27 -0.70 -39.23 -8.10
N TYR A 28 -1.11 -39.12 -6.82
CA TYR A 28 -1.04 -37.87 -6.07
C TYR A 28 0.40 -37.39 -5.93
N ASN A 29 1.34 -38.27 -5.59
CA ASN A 29 2.75 -37.94 -5.50
C ASN A 29 3.36 -37.57 -6.86
N GLU A 30 3.00 -38.24 -7.94
CA GLU A 30 3.46 -37.92 -9.29
C GLU A 30 2.97 -36.55 -9.75
N LEU A 31 1.68 -36.26 -9.55
CA LEU A 31 1.09 -34.94 -9.82
C LEU A 31 1.76 -33.87 -8.96
N TRP A 32 1.85 -34.09 -7.65
CA TRP A 32 2.45 -33.13 -6.71
C TRP A 32 3.93 -32.88 -7.01
N ASN A 33 4.71 -33.92 -7.30
CA ASN A 33 6.10 -33.78 -7.68
C ASN A 33 6.27 -33.08 -9.03
N GLY A 34 5.38 -33.32 -10.00
CA GLY A 34 5.36 -32.61 -11.27
C GLY A 34 5.06 -31.12 -11.09
N THR A 35 4.03 -30.81 -10.31
CA THR A 35 3.63 -29.43 -9.98
C THR A 35 4.70 -28.71 -9.16
N ALA A 36 5.28 -29.36 -8.16
CA ALA A 36 6.37 -28.79 -7.35
C ALA A 36 7.61 -28.49 -8.20
N LYS A 37 8.02 -29.43 -9.07
CA LYS A 37 9.14 -29.21 -10.00
C LYS A 37 8.87 -28.07 -10.98
N TYR A 38 7.64 -27.95 -11.47
CA TYR A 38 7.24 -26.85 -12.36
C TYR A 38 7.36 -25.50 -11.65
N TYR A 39 6.81 -25.36 -10.44
CA TYR A 39 6.89 -24.12 -9.68
C TYR A 39 8.31 -23.81 -9.20
N ASP A 40 9.12 -24.81 -8.86
CA ASP A 40 10.54 -24.61 -8.54
C ASP A 40 11.33 -24.10 -9.75
N GLN A 41 11.09 -24.70 -10.93
CA GLN A 41 11.74 -24.25 -12.16
C GLN A 41 11.30 -22.83 -12.54
N TRP A 42 10.02 -22.52 -12.35
CA TRP A 42 9.48 -21.19 -12.56
C TRP A 42 10.07 -20.18 -11.56
N ASN A 43 10.09 -20.51 -10.27
CA ASN A 43 10.69 -19.68 -9.22
C ASN A 43 12.16 -19.38 -9.47
N ARG A 44 12.95 -20.34 -9.97
CA ARG A 44 14.35 -20.08 -10.34
C ARG A 44 14.47 -19.10 -11.51
N ARG A 45 13.60 -19.19 -12.51
CA ARG A 45 13.57 -18.26 -13.66
C ARG A 45 13.09 -16.88 -13.24
N THR A 46 12.00 -16.81 -12.48
CA THR A 46 11.43 -15.56 -11.98
C THR A 46 12.37 -14.89 -10.99
N ALA A 47 13.03 -15.62 -10.08
CA ALA A 47 14.02 -15.04 -9.17
C ALA A 47 15.20 -14.40 -9.91
N LYS A 48 15.68 -15.02 -11.00
CA LYS A 48 16.72 -14.42 -11.85
C LYS A 48 16.22 -13.20 -12.62
N PHE A 49 14.98 -13.25 -13.08
CA PHE A 49 14.33 -12.11 -13.72
C PHE A 49 14.12 -10.94 -12.75
N ASP A 50 13.65 -11.21 -11.54
CA ASP A 50 13.49 -10.23 -10.45
C ASP A 50 14.85 -9.67 -10.03
N GLU A 51 15.89 -10.51 -9.97
CA GLU A 51 17.25 -10.05 -9.70
C GLU A 51 17.75 -9.09 -10.79
N TRP A 52 17.53 -9.40 -12.07
CA TRP A 52 17.93 -8.53 -13.19
C TRP A 52 17.10 -7.26 -13.35
N THR A 53 15.81 -7.32 -13.02
CA THR A 53 14.88 -6.19 -13.11
C THR A 53 14.84 -5.37 -11.82
N SER A 54 15.41 -5.88 -10.73
CA SER A 54 15.51 -5.15 -9.47
C SER A 54 16.35 -3.89 -9.66
N PRO A 55 15.86 -2.73 -9.16
CA PRO A 55 16.67 -1.51 -9.08
C PRO A 55 18.02 -1.72 -8.39
N ARG A 56 18.11 -2.72 -7.49
CA ARG A 56 19.36 -3.07 -6.81
C ARG A 56 20.44 -3.57 -7.76
N TYR A 57 20.11 -4.41 -8.74
CA TYR A 57 21.09 -4.93 -9.71
C TYR A 57 21.64 -3.83 -10.60
N TYR A 58 20.79 -2.93 -11.08
CA TYR A 58 21.24 -1.78 -11.85
C TYR A 58 22.11 -0.84 -11.01
N ASN A 59 21.78 -0.61 -9.75
CA ASN A 59 22.59 0.19 -8.84
C ASN A 59 23.96 -0.46 -8.55
N GLU A 60 24.01 -1.76 -8.29
CA GLU A 60 25.26 -2.51 -8.08
C GLU A 60 26.11 -2.52 -9.35
N ASN A 61 25.52 -2.75 -10.53
CA ASN A 61 26.23 -2.72 -11.80
C ASN A 61 26.77 -1.32 -12.14
N ASN A 62 25.95 -0.27 -11.94
CA ASN A 62 26.39 1.11 -12.14
C ASN A 62 27.51 1.51 -11.18
N LYS A 63 27.47 1.01 -9.93
CA LYS A 63 28.55 1.19 -8.96
C LYS A 63 29.84 0.50 -9.41
N MET A 64 29.75 -0.74 -9.90
CA MET A 64 30.91 -1.46 -10.45
C MET A 64 31.52 -0.73 -11.65
N LEU A 65 30.68 -0.21 -12.56
CA LEU A 65 31.14 0.61 -13.69
C LEU A 65 31.82 1.90 -13.24
N PHE A 66 31.25 2.57 -12.23
CA PHE A 66 31.85 3.76 -11.63
C PHE A 66 33.20 3.44 -10.98
N ASP A 67 33.30 2.34 -10.23
CA ASP A 67 34.54 1.90 -9.60
C ASP A 67 35.62 1.56 -10.64
N ILE A 68 35.26 0.93 -11.77
CA ILE A 68 36.18 0.68 -12.88
C ILE A 68 36.65 2.01 -13.50
N LYS A 69 35.74 2.96 -13.70
CA LYS A 69 36.08 4.29 -14.25
C LYS A 69 37.05 5.03 -13.33
N THR A 70 36.77 5.08 -12.03
CA THR A 70 37.65 5.75 -11.07
C THR A 70 39.03 5.08 -10.95
N LYS A 71 39.12 3.75 -11.12
CA LYS A 71 40.42 3.05 -11.21
C LYS A 71 41.21 3.47 -12.44
N ARG A 72 40.58 3.54 -13.61
CA ARG A 72 41.23 4.03 -14.84
C ARG A 72 41.71 5.48 -14.70
N ASP A 73 40.88 6.36 -14.14
CA ASP A 73 41.25 7.76 -13.91
C ASP A 73 42.48 7.87 -12.98
N LYS A 74 42.55 7.02 -11.94
CA LYS A 74 43.72 6.94 -11.04
C LYS A 74 44.96 6.41 -11.74
N GLU A 75 44.82 5.39 -12.60
CA GLU A 75 45.92 4.85 -13.40
C GLU A 75 46.47 5.90 -14.38
N GLU A 76 45.60 6.66 -15.06
CA GLU A 76 46.02 7.76 -15.92
C GLU A 76 46.77 8.86 -15.14
N LEU A 77 46.29 9.21 -13.94
CA LEU A 77 46.98 10.17 -13.08
C LEU A 77 48.34 9.66 -12.62
N LEU A 78 48.45 8.36 -12.30
CA LEU A 78 49.72 7.72 -11.96
C LEU A 78 50.69 7.72 -13.14
N GLU A 79 50.22 7.44 -14.35
CA GLU A 79 51.08 7.43 -15.54
C GLU A 79 51.56 8.85 -15.87
N LYS A 80 50.69 9.86 -15.80
CA LYS A 80 51.08 11.29 -15.91
C LYS A 80 52.13 11.67 -14.85
N ARG A 81 52.01 11.15 -13.62
CA ARG A 81 53.01 11.38 -12.56
C ARG A 81 54.33 10.67 -12.88
N ARG A 82 54.30 9.43 -13.37
CA ARG A 82 55.49 8.67 -13.79
C ARG A 82 56.21 9.36 -14.95
N GLU A 83 55.49 9.91 -15.91
CA GLU A 83 56.07 10.70 -16.99
C GLU A 83 56.74 11.97 -16.48
N LYS A 84 56.11 12.72 -15.56
CA LYS A 84 56.75 13.89 -14.93
C LYS A 84 58.02 13.51 -14.16
N LEU A 85 57.97 12.40 -13.41
CA LEU A 85 59.15 11.90 -12.70
C LEU A 85 60.25 11.43 -13.66
N ARG A 86 59.90 10.76 -14.76
CA ARG A 86 60.87 10.40 -15.82
C ARG A 86 61.57 11.64 -16.38
N LYS A 87 60.81 12.70 -16.67
CA LYS A 87 61.38 13.99 -17.13
C LYS A 87 62.35 14.58 -16.12
N LEU A 88 61.98 14.63 -14.84
CA LEU A 88 62.86 15.12 -13.77
C LEU A 88 64.14 14.28 -13.64
N PHE A 89 64.03 12.95 -13.70
CA PHE A 89 65.20 12.07 -13.65
C PHE A 89 66.12 12.25 -14.88
N ASP A 90 65.55 12.47 -16.07
CA ASP A 90 66.34 12.75 -17.26
C ASP A 90 67.03 14.12 -17.18
N GLU A 91 66.38 15.12 -16.59
CA GLU A 91 66.96 16.44 -16.31
C GLU A 91 68.10 16.34 -15.29
N GLU A 92 67.92 15.62 -14.19
CA GLU A 92 68.96 15.35 -13.20
C GLU A 92 70.15 14.59 -13.80
N LYS A 93 69.91 13.56 -14.62
CA LYS A 93 70.98 12.84 -15.33
C LYS A 93 71.77 13.75 -16.27
N ARG A 94 71.08 14.60 -17.05
CA ARG A 94 71.77 15.57 -17.92
C ARG A 94 72.59 16.57 -17.10
N ALA A 95 72.05 17.07 -15.99
CA ALA A 95 72.78 17.97 -15.09
C ALA A 95 74.04 17.29 -14.53
N LEU A 96 73.93 16.04 -14.09
CA LEU A 96 75.07 15.24 -13.60
C LEU A 96 76.09 14.96 -14.72
N GLU A 97 75.65 14.64 -15.94
CA GLU A 97 76.54 14.45 -17.09
C GLU A 97 77.29 15.75 -17.43
N ILE A 98 76.61 16.90 -17.35
CA ILE A 98 77.23 18.22 -17.49
C ILE A 98 78.24 18.46 -16.37
N GLU A 99 77.91 18.17 -15.12
CA GLU A 99 78.85 18.30 -13.98
C GLU A 99 80.07 17.40 -14.13
N LEU A 100 79.90 16.15 -14.58
CA LEU A 100 80.99 15.22 -14.86
C LEU A 100 81.85 15.67 -16.05
N MET A 101 81.24 16.22 -17.11
CA MET A 101 81.96 16.85 -18.22
C MET A 101 82.76 18.08 -17.75
N VAL A 102 82.17 18.91 -16.89
CA VAL A 102 82.83 20.07 -16.29
C VAL A 102 83.96 19.63 -15.36
N GLN A 103 83.80 18.58 -14.56
CA GLN A 103 84.88 18.01 -13.73
C GLN A 103 86.01 17.43 -14.59
N LYS A 104 85.69 16.66 -15.64
CA LYS A 104 86.67 16.14 -16.61
C LYS A 104 87.45 17.26 -17.31
N ASN A 105 86.80 18.39 -17.58
CA ASN A 105 87.43 19.56 -18.20
C ASN A 105 88.16 20.46 -17.19
N ARG A 106 87.79 20.47 -15.91
CA ARG A 106 88.46 21.21 -14.82
C ARG A 106 89.72 20.50 -14.32
N TYR A 107 89.79 19.18 -14.45
CA TYR A 107 90.96 18.39 -14.14
C TYR A 107 91.12 17.28 -15.18
N PRO A 108 91.99 17.44 -16.20
CA PRO A 108 92.42 16.29 -16.98
C PRO A 108 93.03 15.31 -15.98
N LEU A 109 92.38 14.16 -15.80
CA LEU A 109 92.88 13.10 -14.93
C LEU A 109 94.31 12.80 -15.33
N ARG A 110 95.22 13.17 -14.44
CA ARG A 110 96.59 12.72 -14.41
C ARG A 110 96.57 11.19 -14.38
N ASN A 111 96.89 10.59 -15.52
CA ASN A 111 97.33 9.21 -15.60
C ASN A 111 98.39 8.99 -14.50
N SER A 112 98.15 8.06 -13.60
CA SER A 112 99.17 7.56 -12.67
C SER A 112 98.99 6.07 -12.51
N THR A 113 99.20 5.37 -13.61
CA THR A 113 99.98 4.14 -13.60
C THR A 113 101.44 4.54 -13.77
N GLU A 114 102.29 4.04 -12.88
CA GLU A 114 103.75 3.99 -13.02
C GLU A 114 104.47 5.34 -12.94
N GLU A 115 104.98 5.68 -11.75
CA GLU A 115 106.43 5.74 -11.48
C GLU A 115 106.68 6.34 -10.09
N ASN A 116 107.45 5.59 -9.30
CA ASN A 116 108.04 6.07 -8.05
C ASN A 116 108.92 7.28 -8.36
N HIS A 117 108.43 8.46 -8.05
CA HIS A 117 109.29 9.59 -7.73
C HIS A 117 109.19 9.82 -6.24
N ASP A 118 110.26 9.43 -5.54
CA ASP A 118 110.55 9.83 -4.17
C ASP A 118 110.36 11.35 -4.07
N ILE A 119 109.25 11.76 -3.46
CA ILE A 119 109.05 13.16 -3.08
C ILE A 119 110.16 13.44 -2.05
N PRO A 120 111.10 14.37 -2.32
CA PRO A 120 112.20 14.63 -1.42
C PRO A 120 111.65 14.90 -0.02
N THR A 121 112.18 14.19 0.99
CA THR A 121 111.71 14.25 2.38
C THR A 121 111.60 15.67 2.93
N ASN A 122 112.35 16.63 2.37
CA ASN A 122 112.28 18.06 2.72
C ASN A 122 110.95 18.73 2.29
N ILE A 123 110.41 18.40 1.12
CA ILE A 123 109.12 18.96 0.65
C ILE A 123 107.95 18.38 1.46
N LEU A 124 108.02 17.10 1.83
CA LEU A 124 107.06 16.48 2.75
C LEU A 124 107.14 17.07 4.16
N LYS A 125 108.34 17.44 4.63
CA LYS A 125 108.53 18.16 5.91
C LYS A 125 107.93 19.56 5.85
N GLU A 126 108.19 20.33 4.79
CA GLU A 126 107.59 21.66 4.60
C GLU A 126 106.06 21.62 4.52
N PHE A 127 105.48 20.64 3.82
CA PHE A 127 104.04 20.44 3.76
C PHE A 127 103.46 19.98 5.11
N ASN A 128 104.17 19.13 5.84
CA ASN A 128 103.78 18.72 7.20
C ASN A 128 103.85 19.90 8.19
N ASP A 129 104.85 20.77 8.06
CA ASP A 129 105.00 21.98 8.87
C ASP A 129 103.92 23.03 8.52
N GLN A 130 103.51 23.13 7.25
CA GLN A 130 102.35 23.92 6.82
C GLN A 130 101.04 23.39 7.40
N ILE A 131 100.79 22.08 7.34
CA ILE A 131 99.61 21.45 7.97
C ILE A 131 99.62 21.69 9.48
N LYS A 132 100.78 21.53 10.15
CA LYS A 132 100.90 21.83 11.58
C LYS A 132 100.62 23.29 11.89
N LEU A 133 101.08 24.22 11.05
CA LEU A 133 100.78 25.64 11.21
C LEU A 133 99.28 25.91 11.03
N GLU A 134 98.64 25.34 10.02
CA GLU A 134 97.20 25.45 9.79
C GLU A 134 96.40 24.86 10.96
N GLU A 135 96.73 23.65 11.40
CA GLU A 135 96.13 23.03 12.60
C GLU A 135 96.32 23.90 13.84
N GLN A 136 97.50 24.49 14.03
CA GLN A 136 97.76 25.42 15.13
C GLN A 136 96.91 26.68 14.99
N THR A 137 96.73 27.23 13.79
CA THR A 137 95.85 28.39 13.57
C THR A 137 94.38 28.05 13.80
N ILE A 138 93.92 26.87 13.41
CA ILE A 138 92.56 26.38 13.67
C ILE A 138 92.36 26.19 15.17
N ARG A 139 93.27 25.49 15.86
CA ARG A 139 93.23 25.32 17.32
C ARG A 139 93.23 26.68 18.03
N ARG A 140 94.01 27.64 17.55
CA ARG A 140 94.05 29.00 18.08
C ARG A 140 92.73 29.74 17.86
N ARG A 141 92.14 29.70 16.65
CA ARG A 141 90.82 30.31 16.38
C ARG A 141 89.70 29.66 17.17
N GLU A 142 89.72 28.34 17.33
CA GLU A 142 88.77 27.61 18.17
C GLU A 142 88.93 27.98 19.64
N ALA A 143 90.17 28.10 20.13
CA ALA A 143 90.44 28.57 21.48
C ALA A 143 89.93 30.00 21.67
N GLU A 144 90.19 30.90 20.72
CA GLU A 144 89.71 32.30 20.71
C GLU A 144 88.17 32.37 20.67
N SER A 145 87.51 31.53 19.86
CA SER A 145 86.04 31.46 19.78
C SER A 145 85.43 30.90 21.08
N LYS A 146 86.01 29.84 21.65
CA LYS A 146 85.59 29.28 22.94
C LYS A 146 85.81 30.27 24.08
N LEU A 147 86.93 31.01 24.07
CA LEU A 147 87.21 32.10 25.00
C LEU A 147 86.18 33.23 24.86
N PHE A 148 85.82 33.59 23.61
CA PHE A 148 84.80 34.59 23.34
C PHE A 148 83.41 34.15 23.81
N ASP A 149 83.00 32.90 23.54
CA ASP A 149 81.74 32.34 24.01
C ASP A 149 81.70 32.25 25.54
N GLN A 150 82.81 31.84 26.17
CA GLN A 150 82.93 31.79 27.62
C GLN A 150 82.86 33.19 28.22
N TRP A 151 83.52 34.18 27.62
CA TRP A 151 83.39 35.59 28.02
C TRP A 151 81.96 36.10 27.85
N ARG A 152 81.31 35.83 26.71
CA ARG A 152 79.92 36.22 26.42
C ARG A 152 78.95 35.65 27.45
N ARG A 153 79.08 34.35 27.78
CA ARG A 153 78.24 33.65 28.78
C ARG A 153 78.51 34.11 30.20
N ASN A 154 79.76 34.46 30.53
CA ASN A 154 80.15 34.87 31.88
C ASN A 154 79.93 36.36 32.14
N ASN A 155 79.85 37.19 31.08
CA ASN A 155 79.63 38.63 31.20
C ASN A 155 78.20 38.93 31.70
N PRO A 156 78.04 39.55 32.88
CA PRO A 156 76.73 39.81 33.47
C PRO A 156 75.88 40.77 32.65
N LEU A 157 76.48 41.73 31.92
CA LEU A 157 75.75 42.72 31.12
C LEU A 157 75.09 42.08 29.90
N ILE A 158 75.82 41.20 29.21
CA ILE A 158 75.30 40.48 28.03
C ILE A 158 74.16 39.56 28.43
N ARG A 159 74.31 38.80 29.53
CA ARG A 159 73.22 37.96 30.07
C ARG A 159 71.96 38.75 30.40
N GLN A 160 72.10 39.93 30.99
CA GLN A 160 70.94 40.78 31.29
C GLN A 160 70.26 41.30 30.02
N CYS A 161 71.02 41.67 29.00
CA CYS A 161 70.47 42.08 27.70
C CYS A 161 69.75 40.91 27.02
N GLU A 162 70.38 39.74 26.92
CA GLU A 162 69.78 38.53 26.34
C GLU A 162 68.50 38.12 27.10
N ALA A 163 68.51 38.16 28.44
CA ALA A 163 67.32 37.92 29.24
C ALA A 163 66.19 38.92 28.94
N LYS A 164 66.49 40.20 28.73
CA LYS A 164 65.50 41.22 28.34
C LYS A 164 64.92 40.95 26.95
N TYR A 165 65.75 40.55 25.99
CA TYR A 165 65.30 40.14 24.65
C TYR A 165 64.40 38.90 24.73
N HIS A 166 64.82 37.85 25.43
CA HIS A 166 64.02 36.64 25.63
C HIS A 166 62.68 36.94 26.33
N CYS A 167 62.66 37.83 27.33
CA CYS A 167 61.42 38.26 27.96
C CYS A 167 60.49 39.00 26.98
N LYS A 168 61.05 39.79 26.06
CA LYS A 168 60.28 40.48 25.01
C LYS A 168 59.72 39.46 24.01
N ASP A 169 60.52 38.50 23.57
CA ASP A 169 60.11 37.45 22.63
C ASP A 169 59.03 36.55 23.24
N LEU A 170 59.15 36.19 24.52
CA LEU A 170 58.10 35.47 25.25
C LEU A 170 56.80 36.27 25.34
N LYS A 171 56.87 37.58 25.57
CA LYS A 171 55.68 38.45 25.57
C LYS A 171 55.03 38.52 24.19
N LEU A 172 55.83 38.63 23.13
CA LEU A 172 55.33 38.64 21.74
C LEU A 172 54.68 37.30 21.40
N SER A 173 55.34 36.17 21.69
CA SER A 173 54.78 34.84 21.46
C SER A 173 53.50 34.60 22.26
N TRP A 174 53.40 35.11 23.49
CA TRP A 174 52.18 35.04 24.28
C TRP A 174 51.04 35.88 23.67
N LEU A 175 51.34 37.07 23.15
CA LEU A 175 50.37 37.89 22.42
C LEU A 175 49.91 37.19 21.14
N ASP A 176 50.81 36.58 20.39
CA ASP A 176 50.49 35.81 19.19
C ASP A 176 49.57 34.63 19.53
N GLN A 177 49.86 33.89 20.61
CA GLN A 177 48.98 32.82 21.10
C GLN A 177 47.59 33.33 21.52
N GLN A 178 47.50 34.52 22.12
CA GLN A 178 46.21 35.13 22.44
C GLN A 178 45.42 35.51 21.19
N ILE A 179 46.09 36.08 20.19
CA ILE A 179 45.48 36.44 18.90
C ILE A 179 45.02 35.17 18.17
N GLU A 180 45.86 34.14 18.10
CA GLU A 180 45.52 32.85 17.49
C GLU A 180 44.32 32.19 18.16
N LYS A 181 44.29 32.17 19.50
CA LYS A 181 43.12 31.66 20.26
C LYS A 181 41.84 32.46 19.99
N ARG A 182 41.92 33.78 19.83
CA ARG A 182 40.75 34.60 19.47
C ARG A 182 40.28 34.29 18.06
N MET A 183 41.21 34.24 17.09
CA MET A 183 40.90 33.90 15.71
C MET A 183 40.30 32.50 15.57
N GLN A 184 40.79 31.54 16.34
CA GLN A 184 40.27 30.18 16.34
C GLN A 184 38.84 30.13 16.88
N LYS A 185 38.55 30.84 17.99
CA LYS A 185 37.18 30.96 18.52
C LYS A 185 36.22 31.61 17.53
N GLU A 186 36.65 32.68 16.87
CA GLU A 186 35.82 33.35 15.87
C GLU A 186 35.49 32.42 14.70
N LYS A 187 36.47 31.65 14.20
CA LYS A 187 36.25 30.62 13.18
C LYS A 187 35.28 29.54 13.65
N GLU A 188 35.43 29.04 14.88
CA GLU A 188 34.52 28.04 15.46
C GLU A 188 33.10 28.59 15.61
N GLU A 189 32.92 29.85 16.02
CA GLU A 189 31.62 30.50 16.08
C GLU A 189 30.98 30.68 14.70
N GLU A 190 31.76 31.07 13.70
CA GLU A 190 31.29 31.15 12.32
C GLU A 190 30.88 29.78 11.77
N GLU A 191 31.68 28.74 12.01
CA GLU A 191 31.39 27.37 11.62
C GLU A 191 30.13 26.86 12.31
N ASN A 192 30.00 27.10 13.62
CA ASN A 192 28.80 26.77 14.38
C ASN A 192 27.56 27.49 13.84
N LYS A 193 27.66 28.77 13.48
CA LYS A 193 26.57 29.52 12.83
C LYS A 193 26.20 28.94 11.47
N ARG A 194 27.18 28.50 10.67
CA ARG A 194 26.93 27.83 9.38
C ARG A 194 26.23 26.50 9.57
N ILE A 195 26.70 25.67 10.51
CA ILE A 195 26.08 24.38 10.85
C ILE A 195 24.64 24.59 11.34
N LEU A 196 24.39 25.59 12.19
CA LEU A 196 23.05 25.88 12.69
C LEU A 196 22.11 26.26 11.54
N LYS A 197 22.53 27.15 10.63
CA LYS A 197 21.75 27.52 9.44
C LYS A 197 21.48 26.33 8.53
N GLU A 198 22.47 25.46 8.32
CA GLU A 198 22.29 24.25 7.52
C GLU A 198 21.28 23.28 8.16
N ASN A 199 21.33 23.14 9.48
CA ASN A 199 20.37 22.32 10.23
C ASN A 199 18.95 22.92 10.20
N GLU A 200 18.80 24.23 10.35
CA GLU A 200 17.53 24.94 10.22
C GLU A 200 16.94 24.75 8.82
N TRP A 201 17.77 24.90 7.78
CA TRP A 201 17.34 24.69 6.40
C TRP A 201 16.90 23.25 6.14
N LYS A 202 17.66 22.26 6.63
CA LYS A 202 17.26 20.83 6.55
C LYS A 202 15.95 20.57 7.26
N LEU A 203 15.74 21.16 8.44
CA LEU A 203 14.50 21.01 9.21
C LEU A 203 13.29 21.63 8.49
N GLN A 204 13.46 22.78 7.85
CA GLN A 204 12.41 23.41 7.04
C GLN A 204 12.05 22.53 5.83
N MET A 205 13.04 22.00 5.12
CA MET A 205 12.81 21.09 4.00
C MET A 205 12.09 19.80 4.43
N GLU A 206 12.43 19.23 5.58
CA GLU A 206 11.72 18.09 6.16
C GLU A 206 10.26 18.44 6.49
N TYR A 207 10.03 19.61 7.10
CA TYR A 207 8.70 20.09 7.45
C TYR A 207 7.80 20.29 6.21
N GLU A 208 8.33 20.91 5.16
CA GLU A 208 7.61 21.11 3.89
C GLU A 208 7.26 19.78 3.22
N ARG A 209 8.17 18.79 3.26
CA ARG A 209 7.89 17.43 2.76
C ARG A 209 6.80 16.75 3.55
N GLU A 210 6.82 16.87 4.88
CA GLU A 210 5.80 16.29 5.76
C GLU A 210 4.42 16.93 5.52
N GLU A 211 4.37 18.25 5.37
CA GLU A 211 3.15 19.00 5.01
C GLU A 211 2.59 18.56 3.65
N LEU A 212 3.45 18.43 2.63
CA LEU A 212 3.02 17.97 1.31
C LEU A 212 2.47 16.54 1.36
N LEU A 213 3.11 15.66 2.13
CA LEU A 213 2.62 14.29 2.35
C LEU A 213 1.26 14.28 3.07
N LYS A 214 1.08 15.12 4.10
CA LYS A 214 -0.20 15.26 4.80
C LYS A 214 -1.30 15.72 3.86
N LYS A 215 -1.04 16.74 3.04
CA LYS A 215 -2.01 17.24 2.04
C LYS A 215 -2.41 16.15 1.05
N LYS A 216 -1.44 15.41 0.49
CA LYS A 216 -1.72 14.29 -0.42
C LYS A 216 -2.57 13.20 0.23
N VAL A 217 -2.29 12.85 1.49
CA VAL A 217 -3.08 11.85 2.22
C VAL A 217 -4.51 12.34 2.44
N GLU A 218 -4.70 13.61 2.80
CA GLU A 218 -6.03 14.18 3.02
C GLU A 218 -6.82 14.32 1.70
N GLU A 219 -6.17 14.72 0.61
CA GLU A 219 -6.76 14.74 -0.73
C GLU A 219 -7.21 13.34 -1.16
N ASN A 220 -6.34 12.33 -1.01
CA ASN A 220 -6.69 10.93 -1.32
C ASN A 220 -7.88 10.45 -0.49
N LYS A 221 -7.93 10.81 0.81
CA LYS A 221 -9.03 10.46 1.70
C LYS A 221 -10.33 11.16 1.30
N GLN A 222 -10.28 12.42 0.87
CA GLN A 222 -11.43 13.14 0.36
C GLN A 222 -11.96 12.53 -0.95
N GLN A 223 -11.06 12.18 -1.88
CA GLN A 223 -11.43 11.49 -3.12
C GLN A 223 -12.08 10.14 -2.84
N LEU A 224 -11.50 9.35 -1.93
CA LEU A 224 -12.06 8.05 -1.52
C LEU A 224 -13.45 8.21 -0.90
N LYS A 225 -13.64 9.23 -0.07
CA LYS A 225 -14.93 9.55 0.54
C LYS A 225 -15.97 9.96 -0.52
N GLN A 226 -15.59 10.80 -1.48
CA GLN A 226 -16.48 11.20 -2.58
C GLN A 226 -16.88 10.01 -3.45
N ALA A 227 -15.94 9.11 -3.76
CA ALA A 227 -16.23 7.88 -4.49
C ALA A 227 -17.22 7.00 -3.72
N LEU A 228 -17.01 6.82 -2.41
CA LEU A 228 -17.91 6.08 -1.54
C LEU A 228 -19.31 6.72 -1.46
N ASP A 229 -19.39 8.04 -1.32
CA ASP A 229 -20.67 8.77 -1.29
C ASP A 229 -21.42 8.62 -2.64
N GLY A 230 -20.68 8.58 -3.76
CA GLY A 230 -21.22 8.27 -5.09
C GLY A 230 -21.81 6.86 -5.16
N GLN A 231 -21.06 5.85 -4.73
CA GLN A 231 -21.53 4.45 -4.72
C GLN A 231 -22.73 4.22 -3.79
N ILE A 232 -22.75 4.88 -2.63
CA ILE A 232 -23.91 4.82 -1.72
C ILE A 232 -25.15 5.44 -2.38
N SER A 233 -24.97 6.50 -3.18
CA SER A 233 -26.08 7.13 -3.91
C SER A 233 -26.61 6.21 -5.00
N GLU A 234 -25.72 5.60 -5.80
CA GLU A 234 -26.09 4.58 -6.81
C GLU A 234 -26.81 3.39 -6.15
N PHE A 235 -26.29 2.88 -5.02
CA PHE A 235 -26.92 1.81 -4.26
C PHE A 235 -28.34 2.18 -3.78
N LYS A 236 -28.55 3.44 -3.37
CA LYS A 236 -29.89 3.93 -3.00
C LYS A 236 -30.84 3.98 -4.19
N GLU A 237 -30.37 4.36 -5.38
CA GLU A 237 -31.19 4.31 -6.59
C GLU A 237 -31.56 2.87 -6.95
N ILE A 238 -30.62 1.92 -6.89
CA ILE A 238 -30.91 0.48 -7.09
C ILE A 238 -31.91 -0.03 -6.04
N GLN A 239 -31.81 0.43 -4.80
CA GLN A 239 -32.77 0.06 -3.76
C GLN A 239 -34.18 0.59 -4.06
N LYS A 240 -34.30 1.82 -4.56
CA LYS A 240 -35.60 2.37 -5.00
C LYS A 240 -36.18 1.56 -6.16
N THR A 241 -35.38 1.25 -7.18
CA THR A 241 -35.86 0.44 -8.32
C THR A 241 -36.27 -0.96 -7.88
N CYS A 242 -35.59 -1.56 -6.91
CA CYS A 242 -36.02 -2.82 -6.30
C CYS A 242 -37.38 -2.70 -5.62
N ASP A 243 -37.61 -1.64 -4.86
CA ASP A 243 -38.87 -1.42 -4.14
C ASP A 243 -40.02 -1.13 -5.13
N GLU A 244 -39.77 -0.38 -6.19
CA GLU A 244 -40.72 -0.17 -7.30
C GLU A 244 -41.08 -1.49 -8.02
N LEU A 245 -40.09 -2.35 -8.29
CA LEU A 245 -40.33 -3.65 -8.92
C LEU A 245 -41.14 -4.59 -8.02
N ARG A 246 -40.89 -4.56 -6.69
CA ARG A 246 -41.69 -5.30 -5.71
C ARG A 246 -43.12 -4.80 -5.67
N GLU A 247 -43.34 -3.49 -5.70
CA GLU A 247 -44.70 -2.94 -5.76
C GLU A 247 -45.43 -3.43 -7.02
N LYS A 248 -44.77 -3.37 -8.17
CA LYS A 248 -45.31 -3.93 -9.43
C LYS A 248 -45.65 -5.41 -9.31
N GLU A 249 -44.78 -6.22 -8.71
CA GLU A 249 -45.03 -7.65 -8.49
C GLU A 249 -46.27 -7.88 -7.61
N THR A 250 -46.44 -7.10 -6.54
CA THR A 250 -47.62 -7.23 -5.68
C THR A 250 -48.92 -6.87 -6.42
N ILE A 251 -48.88 -5.91 -7.34
CA ILE A 251 -50.02 -5.53 -8.18
C ILE A 251 -50.35 -6.67 -9.15
N GLU A 252 -49.35 -7.18 -9.86
CA GLU A 252 -49.50 -8.30 -10.80
C GLU A 252 -50.03 -9.56 -10.10
N MET A 253 -49.57 -9.83 -8.87
CA MET A 253 -50.03 -10.97 -8.06
C MET A 253 -51.49 -10.80 -7.60
N LYS A 254 -51.89 -9.60 -7.16
CA LYS A 254 -53.31 -9.31 -6.84
C LYS A 254 -54.21 -9.49 -8.05
N GLN A 255 -53.76 -9.07 -9.22
CA GLN A 255 -54.51 -9.23 -10.48
C GLN A 255 -54.61 -10.70 -10.89
N ASN A 256 -53.55 -11.49 -10.73
CA ASN A 256 -53.58 -12.93 -11.00
C ASN A 256 -54.59 -13.66 -10.09
N ILE A 257 -54.64 -13.29 -8.80
CA ILE A 257 -55.66 -13.80 -7.86
C ILE A 257 -57.06 -13.40 -8.33
N TYR A 258 -57.26 -12.14 -8.73
CA TYR A 258 -58.56 -11.68 -9.23
C TYR A 258 -59.01 -12.39 -10.52
N LEU A 259 -58.08 -12.69 -11.45
CA LEU A 259 -58.39 -13.51 -12.61
C LEU A 259 -58.76 -14.95 -12.23
N ALA A 260 -58.07 -15.55 -11.25
CA ALA A 260 -58.41 -16.87 -10.74
C ALA A 260 -59.84 -16.88 -10.13
N ASP A 261 -60.20 -15.86 -9.37
CA ASP A 261 -61.56 -15.69 -8.83
C ASP A 261 -62.62 -15.57 -9.93
N LEU A 262 -62.31 -14.90 -11.04
CA LEU A 262 -63.22 -14.80 -12.20
C LEU A 262 -63.41 -16.15 -12.90
N GLU A 263 -62.34 -16.95 -13.02
CA GLU A 263 -62.45 -18.29 -13.59
C GLU A 263 -63.26 -19.24 -12.71
N ASP A 264 -63.09 -19.17 -11.40
CA ASP A 264 -63.87 -20.01 -10.49
C ASP A 264 -65.34 -19.61 -10.50
N LYS A 265 -65.65 -18.31 -10.64
CA LYS A 265 -67.01 -17.84 -10.92
C LYS A 265 -67.54 -18.37 -12.25
N LEU A 266 -66.71 -18.41 -13.29
CA LEU A 266 -67.10 -18.94 -14.60
C LEU A 266 -67.40 -20.44 -14.54
N LYS A 267 -66.55 -21.23 -13.89
CA LYS A 267 -66.80 -22.68 -13.66
C LYS A 267 -68.07 -22.91 -12.84
N ALA A 268 -68.32 -22.08 -11.82
CA ALA A 268 -69.53 -22.18 -11.01
C ALA A 268 -70.80 -21.85 -11.82
N GLU A 269 -70.76 -20.82 -12.68
CA GLU A 269 -71.87 -20.51 -13.59
C GLU A 269 -72.06 -21.60 -14.64
N GLU A 270 -70.98 -22.16 -15.20
CA GLU A 270 -71.06 -23.30 -16.12
C GLU A 270 -71.73 -24.52 -15.45
N GLN A 271 -71.38 -24.80 -14.19
CA GLN A 271 -72.03 -25.86 -13.43
C GLN A 271 -73.52 -25.57 -13.21
N ARG A 272 -73.89 -24.33 -12.87
CA ARG A 272 -75.31 -23.92 -12.76
C ARG A 272 -76.05 -24.07 -14.08
N ARG A 273 -75.40 -23.76 -15.22
CA ARG A 273 -75.96 -23.96 -16.56
C ARG A 273 -76.25 -25.45 -16.80
N ARG A 274 -75.29 -26.34 -16.51
CA ARG A 274 -75.49 -27.80 -16.61
C ARG A 274 -76.64 -28.30 -15.73
N ASP A 275 -76.75 -27.79 -14.50
CA ASP A 275 -77.84 -28.17 -13.58
C ASP A 275 -79.22 -27.72 -14.13
N LYS A 276 -79.31 -26.52 -14.72
CA LYS A 276 -80.52 -26.04 -15.42
C LYS A 276 -80.86 -26.93 -16.62
N GLU A 277 -79.86 -27.37 -17.40
CA GLU A 277 -80.09 -28.30 -18.52
C GLU A 277 -80.65 -29.65 -18.06
N CYS A 278 -80.13 -30.20 -16.97
CA CYS A 278 -80.66 -31.42 -16.34
C CYS A 278 -82.10 -31.21 -15.85
N ALA A 279 -82.42 -30.05 -15.26
CA ALA A 279 -83.77 -29.73 -14.82
C ALA A 279 -84.76 -29.61 -16.00
N LEU A 280 -84.32 -29.00 -17.11
CA LEU A 280 -85.11 -28.83 -18.34
C LEU A 280 -85.46 -30.16 -19.01
N PHE A 281 -84.58 -31.18 -18.92
CA PHE A 281 -84.81 -32.51 -19.49
C PHE A 281 -86.14 -33.12 -19.02
N ASN A 282 -86.50 -32.89 -17.75
CA ASN A 282 -87.68 -33.46 -17.08
C ASN A 282 -89.03 -32.84 -17.47
N ILE A 283 -89.03 -31.70 -18.16
CA ILE A 283 -90.26 -31.06 -18.64
C ILE A 283 -90.88 -31.92 -19.76
N ARG A 284 -92.22 -32.04 -19.85
CA ARG A 284 -92.86 -32.83 -20.92
C ARG A 284 -93.32 -32.01 -22.12
N GLN A 285 -93.70 -30.75 -21.92
CA GLN A 285 -94.17 -29.87 -23.00
C GLN A 285 -93.00 -29.20 -23.70
N HIS A 286 -92.88 -29.41 -25.02
CA HIS A 286 -91.78 -28.88 -25.84
C HIS A 286 -91.83 -27.35 -25.98
N ASN A 287 -93.02 -26.74 -26.09
CA ASN A 287 -93.14 -25.29 -26.15
C ASN A 287 -92.69 -24.63 -24.82
N ARG A 288 -93.03 -25.24 -23.69
CA ARG A 288 -92.55 -24.80 -22.36
C ARG A 288 -91.03 -24.93 -22.22
N LYS A 289 -90.42 -26.00 -22.77
CA LYS A 289 -88.95 -26.15 -22.82
C LYS A 289 -88.30 -25.04 -23.63
N LEU A 290 -88.83 -24.75 -24.82
CA LEU A 290 -88.32 -23.70 -25.71
C LEU A 290 -88.34 -22.33 -25.03
N LYS A 291 -89.46 -21.96 -24.39
CA LYS A 291 -89.59 -20.68 -23.68
C LYS A 291 -88.63 -20.57 -22.50
N GLN A 292 -88.47 -21.65 -21.71
CA GLN A 292 -87.55 -21.66 -20.58
C GLN A 292 -86.09 -21.59 -21.04
N LYS A 293 -85.71 -22.36 -22.08
CA LYS A 293 -84.34 -22.35 -22.62
C LYS A 293 -83.99 -21.00 -23.29
N SER A 294 -84.94 -20.38 -24.00
CA SER A 294 -84.77 -19.03 -24.56
C SER A 294 -84.50 -17.99 -23.46
N LYS A 295 -85.23 -18.08 -22.34
CA LYS A 295 -84.98 -17.25 -21.16
C LYS A 295 -83.61 -17.53 -20.53
N ASP A 296 -83.25 -18.79 -20.34
CA ASP A 296 -81.94 -19.17 -19.79
C ASP A 296 -80.78 -18.66 -20.68
N ILE A 297 -80.97 -18.61 -21.99
CA ILE A 297 -79.96 -18.08 -22.93
C ILE A 297 -79.85 -16.56 -22.83
N GLN A 298 -80.96 -15.83 -22.66
CA GLN A 298 -80.92 -14.39 -22.41
C GLN A 298 -80.16 -14.08 -21.11
N ASP A 299 -80.45 -14.82 -20.04
CA ASP A 299 -79.75 -14.69 -18.75
C ASP A 299 -78.23 -15.00 -18.93
N ASN A 300 -77.89 -16.05 -19.67
CA ASN A 300 -76.49 -16.41 -19.95
C ASN A 300 -75.76 -15.31 -20.74
N LEU A 301 -76.40 -14.74 -21.77
CA LEU A 301 -75.84 -13.64 -22.57
C LEU A 301 -75.63 -12.38 -21.73
N GLU A 302 -76.52 -12.11 -20.76
CA GLU A 302 -76.36 -11.01 -19.82
C GLU A 302 -75.20 -11.23 -18.85
N GLN A 303 -75.03 -12.45 -18.33
CA GLN A 303 -73.86 -12.82 -17.52
C GLN A 303 -72.55 -12.71 -18.32
N ASP A 304 -72.52 -13.22 -19.56
CA ASP A 304 -71.36 -13.15 -20.44
C ASP A 304 -71.00 -11.67 -20.73
N LYS A 305 -72.00 -10.81 -20.94
CA LYS A 305 -71.80 -9.36 -21.08
C LYS A 305 -71.17 -8.73 -19.84
N LEU A 306 -71.68 -9.07 -18.65
CA LEU A 306 -71.14 -8.56 -17.38
C LEU A 306 -69.70 -9.02 -17.15
N LEU A 307 -69.37 -10.27 -17.51
CA LEU A 307 -68.00 -10.79 -17.42
C LEU A 307 -67.04 -10.01 -18.33
N MET A 308 -67.47 -9.72 -19.56
CA MET A 308 -66.64 -9.01 -20.54
C MET A 308 -66.43 -7.55 -20.18
N LEU A 309 -67.42 -6.92 -19.55
CA LEU A 309 -67.25 -5.61 -18.94
C LEU A 309 -66.21 -5.64 -17.80
N LYS A 310 -66.19 -6.69 -16.98
CA LYS A 310 -65.14 -6.87 -15.95
C LYS A 310 -63.76 -7.08 -16.56
N PHE A 311 -63.64 -7.80 -17.67
CA PHE A 311 -62.37 -7.88 -18.40
C PHE A 311 -61.95 -6.52 -18.97
N LYS A 312 -62.90 -5.74 -19.51
CA LYS A 312 -62.64 -4.37 -19.97
C LYS A 312 -62.16 -3.47 -18.83
N GLU A 313 -62.74 -3.60 -17.63
CA GLU A 313 -62.29 -2.89 -16.43
C GLU A 313 -60.89 -3.30 -15.99
N LEU A 314 -60.58 -4.59 -15.99
CA LEU A 314 -59.21 -5.08 -15.72
C LEU A 314 -58.20 -4.50 -16.72
N GLN A 315 -58.57 -4.39 -17.99
CA GLN A 315 -57.71 -3.78 -19.00
C GLN A 315 -57.54 -2.27 -18.85
N LEU A 316 -58.53 -1.58 -18.29
CA LEU A 316 -58.46 -0.16 -17.96
C LEU A 316 -57.58 0.11 -16.72
N GLN A 317 -57.27 -0.91 -15.92
CA GLN A 317 -56.36 -0.85 -14.76
C GLN A 317 -54.88 -1.11 -15.13
N ASP A 318 -54.46 -0.76 -16.35
CA ASP A 318 -53.04 -0.75 -16.78
C ASP A 318 -52.31 -2.11 -16.77
N ILE A 319 -52.87 -3.12 -17.46
CA ILE A 319 -52.22 -4.42 -17.67
C ILE A 319 -51.17 -4.39 -18.80
N ILE A 320 -51.17 -3.41 -19.72
CA ILE A 320 -50.37 -3.52 -20.96
C ILE A 320 -49.65 -2.22 -21.27
N GLU A 321 -48.31 -2.23 -21.12
CA GLU A 321 -47.42 -1.14 -21.53
C GLU A 321 -47.33 -1.02 -23.06
N GLU A 322 -47.35 -2.16 -23.76
CA GLU A 322 -47.37 -2.20 -25.23
C GLU A 322 -48.76 -1.82 -25.78
N GLU A 323 -48.88 -0.57 -26.22
CA GLU A 323 -50.15 -0.04 -26.73
C GLU A 323 -50.78 -0.90 -27.85
N ALA A 324 -49.95 -1.56 -28.66
CA ALA A 324 -50.41 -2.44 -29.73
C ALA A 324 -51.21 -3.65 -29.19
N LYS A 325 -50.65 -4.40 -28.24
CA LYS A 325 -51.31 -5.56 -27.62
C LYS A 325 -52.52 -5.14 -26.78
N ARG A 326 -52.45 -3.94 -26.18
CA ARG A 326 -53.56 -3.33 -25.45
C ARG A 326 -54.74 -3.09 -26.38
N ASN A 327 -54.47 -2.53 -27.54
CA ASN A 327 -55.49 -2.22 -28.52
C ASN A 327 -56.07 -3.50 -29.13
N GLU A 328 -55.27 -4.54 -29.34
CA GLU A 328 -55.72 -5.85 -29.83
C GLU A 328 -56.75 -6.48 -28.88
N ILE A 329 -56.47 -6.55 -27.58
CA ILE A 329 -57.43 -7.15 -26.63
C ILE A 329 -58.64 -6.23 -26.42
N LYS A 330 -58.45 -4.91 -26.39
CA LYS A 330 -59.59 -3.97 -26.34
C LYS A 330 -60.52 -4.19 -27.53
N GLN A 331 -59.97 -4.32 -28.74
CA GLN A 331 -60.73 -4.63 -29.95
C GLN A 331 -61.44 -5.98 -29.82
N GLY A 332 -60.74 -7.04 -29.41
CA GLY A 332 -61.35 -8.36 -29.23
C GLY A 332 -62.50 -8.38 -28.20
N VAL A 333 -62.36 -7.63 -27.10
CA VAL A 333 -63.42 -7.47 -26.09
C VAL A 333 -64.61 -6.66 -26.65
N GLU A 334 -64.34 -5.60 -27.41
CA GLU A 334 -65.38 -4.78 -28.07
C GLU A 334 -66.16 -5.61 -29.11
N GLU A 335 -65.45 -6.37 -29.95
CA GLU A 335 -66.02 -7.28 -30.94
C GLU A 335 -66.91 -8.34 -30.29
N PHE A 336 -66.45 -8.93 -29.17
CA PHE A 336 -67.26 -9.90 -28.43
C PHE A 336 -68.52 -9.27 -27.84
N LEU A 337 -68.44 -8.06 -27.29
CA LEU A 337 -69.61 -7.34 -26.79
C LEU A 337 -70.62 -7.05 -27.90
N ASP A 338 -70.16 -6.74 -29.12
CA ASP A 338 -71.03 -6.55 -30.28
C ASP A 338 -71.69 -7.88 -30.71
N ILE A 339 -70.96 -8.99 -30.69
CA ILE A 339 -71.52 -10.34 -30.93
C ILE A 339 -72.61 -10.66 -29.90
N ILE A 340 -72.40 -10.39 -28.61
CA ILE A 340 -73.43 -10.61 -27.57
C ILE A 340 -74.68 -9.78 -27.87
N ARG A 341 -74.53 -8.49 -28.21
CA ARG A 341 -75.68 -7.62 -28.52
C ARG A 341 -76.49 -8.16 -29.70
N GLN A 342 -75.81 -8.64 -30.74
CA GLN A 342 -76.46 -9.26 -31.90
C GLN A 342 -77.20 -10.54 -31.50
N GLN A 343 -76.58 -11.40 -30.69
CA GLN A 343 -77.21 -12.63 -30.21
C GLN A 343 -78.42 -12.35 -29.29
N GLN A 344 -78.35 -11.33 -28.43
CA GLN A 344 -79.49 -10.90 -27.61
C GLN A 344 -80.67 -10.44 -28.48
N ALA A 345 -80.41 -9.63 -29.51
CA ALA A 345 -81.46 -9.18 -30.43
C ALA A 345 -82.10 -10.35 -31.20
N LEU A 346 -81.29 -11.31 -31.66
CA LEU A 346 -81.78 -12.52 -32.31
C LEU A 346 -82.62 -13.39 -31.36
N GLU A 347 -82.20 -13.55 -30.11
CA GLU A 347 -82.92 -14.35 -29.12
C GLU A 347 -84.27 -13.72 -28.74
N ILE A 348 -84.36 -12.38 -28.68
CA ILE A 348 -85.64 -11.68 -28.50
C ILE A 348 -86.58 -11.94 -29.70
N GLN A 349 -86.05 -11.94 -30.92
CA GLN A 349 -86.85 -12.26 -32.11
C GLN A 349 -87.31 -13.73 -32.11
N ARG A 350 -86.43 -14.66 -31.70
CA ARG A 350 -86.77 -16.08 -31.53
C ARG A 350 -87.86 -16.26 -30.47
N GLN A 351 -87.74 -15.60 -29.33
CA GLN A 351 -88.73 -15.65 -28.25
C GLN A 351 -90.13 -15.20 -28.72
N LYS A 352 -90.21 -14.10 -29.48
CA LYS A 352 -91.48 -13.64 -30.08
C LYS A 352 -92.09 -14.68 -31.04
N ARG A 353 -91.26 -15.39 -31.82
CA ARG A 353 -91.73 -16.46 -32.72
C ARG A 353 -92.26 -17.67 -31.94
N LEU A 354 -91.67 -17.98 -30.78
CA LEU A 354 -92.11 -19.08 -29.91
C LEU A 354 -93.48 -18.83 -29.25
N GLU A 355 -93.96 -17.59 -29.20
CA GLU A 355 -95.28 -17.27 -28.64
C GLU A 355 -96.44 -17.84 -29.46
N PHE A 356 -96.26 -18.01 -30.77
CA PHE A 356 -97.28 -18.43 -31.71
C PHE A 356 -97.18 -19.91 -32.13
N LEU A 357 -96.25 -20.67 -31.54
CA LEU A 357 -95.94 -22.03 -31.96
C LEU A 357 -96.85 -23.07 -31.28
N PHE A 358 -97.38 -24.03 -32.06
CA PHE A 358 -98.14 -25.16 -31.51
C PHE A 358 -97.20 -26.27 -30.99
N ASP A 359 -97.67 -27.07 -30.03
CA ASP A 359 -96.85 -28.11 -29.38
C ASP A 359 -96.36 -29.20 -30.34
N SER A 360 -97.08 -29.49 -31.42
CA SER A 360 -96.69 -30.43 -32.48
C SER A 360 -95.48 -29.94 -33.28
N GLU A 361 -95.44 -28.65 -33.61
CA GLU A 361 -94.33 -27.98 -34.30
C GLU A 361 -93.17 -27.71 -33.35
N ALA A 362 -93.45 -27.50 -32.06
CA ALA A 362 -92.46 -27.23 -31.02
C ALA A 362 -91.46 -28.37 -30.84
N LYS A 363 -91.86 -29.63 -31.06
CA LYS A 363 -90.94 -30.77 -30.95
C LYS A 363 -89.86 -30.75 -32.03
N ALA A 364 -90.23 -30.56 -33.29
CA ALA A 364 -89.29 -30.48 -34.41
C ALA A 364 -88.39 -29.23 -34.31
N MET A 365 -88.97 -28.10 -33.93
CA MET A 365 -88.22 -26.85 -33.70
C MET A 365 -87.26 -26.95 -32.52
N TYR A 366 -87.61 -27.67 -31.47
CA TYR A 366 -86.74 -27.84 -30.29
C TYR A 366 -85.43 -28.53 -30.64
N ASP A 367 -85.46 -29.65 -31.37
CA ASP A 367 -84.25 -30.40 -31.68
C ASP A 367 -83.29 -29.59 -32.59
N MET A 368 -83.83 -28.86 -33.57
CA MET A 368 -83.05 -27.95 -34.43
C MET A 368 -82.46 -26.78 -33.64
N GLN A 369 -83.27 -26.14 -32.78
CA GLN A 369 -82.85 -24.95 -32.04
C GLN A 369 -81.83 -25.30 -30.95
N VAL A 370 -81.95 -26.45 -30.29
CA VAL A 370 -80.95 -26.93 -29.31
C VAL A 370 -79.59 -27.15 -29.96
N ALA A 371 -79.55 -27.70 -31.18
CA ALA A 371 -78.29 -27.85 -31.91
C ALA A 371 -77.64 -26.49 -32.22
N GLN A 372 -78.43 -25.51 -32.66
CA GLN A 372 -77.95 -24.14 -32.91
C GLN A 372 -77.45 -23.48 -31.62
N TRP A 373 -78.21 -23.55 -30.53
CA TRP A 373 -77.81 -22.97 -29.25
C TRP A 373 -76.54 -23.59 -28.70
N LYS A 374 -76.35 -24.92 -28.83
CA LYS A 374 -75.10 -25.59 -28.45
C LYS A 374 -73.91 -25.10 -29.27
N GLN A 375 -74.09 -24.89 -30.57
CA GLN A 375 -73.02 -24.37 -31.43
C GLN A 375 -72.67 -22.91 -31.08
N GLU A 376 -73.67 -22.08 -30.83
CA GLU A 376 -73.50 -20.69 -30.38
C GLU A 376 -72.80 -20.65 -29.01
N GLU A 377 -73.19 -21.52 -28.08
CA GLU A 377 -72.61 -21.64 -26.74
C GLU A 377 -71.13 -22.09 -26.80
N LEU A 378 -70.82 -23.13 -27.56
CA LEU A 378 -69.43 -23.58 -27.75
C LEU A 378 -68.55 -22.48 -28.38
N SER A 379 -69.12 -21.69 -29.29
CA SER A 379 -68.39 -20.59 -29.92
C SER A 379 -68.12 -19.45 -28.94
N ARG A 380 -69.10 -19.09 -28.11
CA ARG A 380 -68.92 -18.11 -27.03
C ARG A 380 -67.91 -18.58 -25.99
N GLU A 381 -68.01 -19.83 -25.56
CA GLU A 381 -67.12 -20.42 -24.57
C GLU A 381 -65.66 -20.42 -25.04
N LYS A 382 -65.42 -20.80 -26.31
CA LYS A 382 -64.08 -20.72 -26.92
C LYS A 382 -63.51 -19.31 -26.86
N LEU A 383 -64.32 -18.32 -27.22
CA LEU A 383 -63.86 -16.93 -27.29
C LEU A 383 -63.58 -16.35 -25.89
N ILE A 384 -64.40 -16.68 -24.88
CA ILE A 384 -64.12 -16.31 -23.49
C ILE A 384 -62.84 -16.98 -22.99
N ASN A 385 -62.65 -18.27 -23.30
CA ASN A 385 -61.44 -19.02 -22.92
C ASN A 385 -60.18 -18.48 -23.61
N GLU A 386 -60.29 -18.02 -24.85
CA GLU A 386 -59.19 -17.37 -25.58
C GLU A 386 -58.80 -16.04 -24.91
N VAL A 387 -59.77 -15.20 -24.56
CA VAL A 387 -59.52 -13.94 -23.83
C VAL A 387 -58.89 -14.20 -22.44
N LEU A 388 -59.37 -15.20 -21.71
CA LEU A 388 -58.80 -15.59 -20.42
C LEU A 388 -57.35 -16.09 -20.56
N LYS A 389 -57.10 -16.94 -21.57
CA LYS A 389 -55.77 -17.50 -21.81
C LYS A 389 -54.77 -16.42 -22.19
N THR A 390 -55.14 -15.47 -23.05
CA THR A 390 -54.25 -14.37 -23.44
C THR A 390 -53.92 -13.46 -22.27
N LEU A 391 -54.92 -13.08 -21.46
CA LEU A 391 -54.70 -12.28 -20.24
C LEU A 391 -53.79 -12.99 -19.23
N LYS A 392 -54.01 -14.29 -19.00
CA LYS A 392 -53.15 -15.09 -18.11
C LYS A 392 -51.71 -15.19 -18.58
N GLN A 393 -51.53 -15.46 -19.87
CA GLN A 393 -50.20 -15.57 -20.46
C GLN A 393 -49.44 -14.25 -20.30
N GLN A 394 -50.12 -13.11 -20.49
CA GLN A 394 -49.51 -11.78 -20.32
C GLN A 394 -49.13 -11.48 -18.87
N ILE A 395 -50.02 -11.75 -17.90
CA ILE A 395 -49.68 -11.55 -16.48
C ILE A 395 -48.50 -12.45 -16.08
N LYS A 396 -48.46 -13.67 -16.60
CA LYS A 396 -47.36 -14.60 -16.34
C LYS A 396 -46.03 -14.11 -16.93
N GLU A 397 -46.03 -13.68 -18.19
CA GLU A 397 -44.85 -13.11 -18.86
C GLU A 397 -44.31 -11.88 -18.12
N LYS A 398 -45.21 -11.04 -17.60
CA LYS A 398 -44.85 -9.88 -16.77
C LYS A 398 -44.21 -10.28 -15.45
N LEU A 399 -44.82 -11.22 -14.74
CA LEU A 399 -44.29 -11.72 -13.48
C LEU A 399 -42.90 -12.34 -13.68
N GLU A 400 -42.73 -13.12 -14.76
CA GLU A 400 -41.42 -13.68 -15.15
C GLU A 400 -40.40 -12.60 -15.49
N SER A 401 -40.79 -11.58 -16.27
CA SER A 401 -39.91 -10.45 -16.61
C SER A 401 -39.53 -9.61 -15.39
N ASN A 402 -40.47 -9.37 -14.47
CA ASN A 402 -40.25 -8.66 -13.22
C ASN A 402 -39.29 -9.43 -12.32
N ILE A 403 -39.51 -10.74 -12.15
CA ILE A 403 -38.59 -11.62 -11.41
C ILE A 403 -37.18 -11.57 -12.01
N GLU A 404 -37.03 -11.59 -13.33
CA GLU A 404 -35.70 -11.54 -13.95
C GLU A 404 -35.03 -10.17 -13.73
N ARG A 405 -35.78 -9.06 -13.83
CA ARG A 405 -35.28 -7.73 -13.48
C ARG A 405 -34.90 -7.61 -12.02
N GLN A 406 -35.67 -8.22 -11.11
CA GLN A 406 -35.34 -8.26 -9.69
C GLN A 406 -34.04 -9.05 -9.44
N LYS A 407 -33.84 -10.18 -10.12
CA LYS A 407 -32.57 -10.92 -10.03
C LYS A 407 -31.39 -10.11 -10.53
N GLU A 408 -31.54 -9.37 -11.63
CA GLU A 408 -30.47 -8.50 -12.14
C GLU A 408 -30.13 -7.39 -11.13
N ASN A 409 -31.15 -6.68 -10.62
CA ASN A 409 -30.92 -5.67 -9.58
C ASN A 409 -30.30 -6.26 -8.30
N LEU A 410 -30.65 -7.50 -7.93
CA LEU A 410 -30.00 -8.19 -6.81
C LEU A 410 -28.52 -8.47 -7.10
N ARG A 411 -28.17 -8.92 -8.31
CA ARG A 411 -26.78 -9.09 -8.74
C ARG A 411 -26.02 -7.76 -8.68
N GLU A 412 -26.56 -6.70 -9.27
CA GLU A 412 -25.95 -5.37 -9.24
C GLU A 412 -25.78 -4.85 -7.81
N ARG A 413 -26.78 -5.06 -6.95
CA ARG A 413 -26.73 -4.69 -5.54
C ARG A 413 -25.64 -5.46 -4.78
N GLU A 414 -25.49 -6.75 -5.02
CA GLU A 414 -24.42 -7.58 -4.42
C GLU A 414 -23.04 -7.08 -4.86
N GLU A 415 -22.84 -6.82 -6.15
CA GLU A 415 -21.59 -6.24 -6.68
C GLU A 415 -21.28 -4.87 -6.06
N MET A 416 -22.29 -4.01 -5.93
CA MET A 416 -22.12 -2.69 -5.30
C MET A 416 -21.82 -2.80 -3.81
N THR A 417 -22.43 -3.76 -3.12
CA THR A 417 -22.14 -4.03 -1.71
C THR A 417 -20.69 -4.49 -1.53
N GLN A 418 -20.21 -5.40 -2.37
CA GLN A 418 -18.81 -5.84 -2.37
C GLN A 418 -17.84 -4.68 -2.61
N LYS A 419 -18.12 -3.82 -3.59
CA LYS A 419 -17.29 -2.62 -3.84
C LYS A 419 -17.27 -1.71 -2.61
N ILE A 420 -18.44 -1.42 -2.02
CA ILE A 420 -18.54 -0.59 -0.82
C ILE A 420 -17.73 -1.19 0.35
N GLU A 421 -17.78 -2.51 0.53
CA GLU A 421 -16.99 -3.24 1.52
C GLU A 421 -15.48 -3.12 1.25
N GLU A 422 -15.03 -3.29 0.00
CA GLU A 422 -13.64 -3.10 -0.42
C GLU A 422 -13.15 -1.68 -0.09
N TYR A 423 -13.92 -0.64 -0.43
CA TYR A 423 -13.58 0.74 -0.10
C TYR A 423 -13.53 1.00 1.41
N HIS A 424 -14.44 0.40 2.18
CA HIS A 424 -14.42 0.48 3.64
C HIS A 424 -13.18 -0.20 4.22
N GLU A 425 -12.78 -1.36 3.69
CA GLU A 425 -11.54 -2.03 4.07
C GLU A 425 -10.31 -1.17 3.75
N GLU A 426 -10.21 -0.61 2.54
CA GLU A 426 -9.12 0.28 2.15
C GLU A 426 -9.03 1.51 3.05
N LEU A 427 -10.17 2.15 3.34
CA LEU A 427 -10.23 3.28 4.25
C LEU A 427 -9.79 2.89 5.67
N ASN A 428 -10.16 1.70 6.14
CA ASN A 428 -9.73 1.20 7.45
C ASN A 428 -8.23 0.88 7.46
N ARG A 429 -7.68 0.29 6.39
CA ARG A 429 -6.24 0.04 6.25
C ARG A 429 -5.45 1.35 6.29
N LEU A 430 -5.90 2.38 5.57
CA LEU A 430 -5.27 3.71 5.61
C LEU A 430 -5.30 4.33 7.01
N LYS A 431 -6.43 4.24 7.72
CA LYS A 431 -6.54 4.70 9.12
C LYS A 431 -5.60 3.93 10.04
N GLU A 432 -5.50 2.61 9.90
CA GLU A 432 -4.58 1.79 10.69
C GLU A 432 -3.11 2.14 10.43
N GLU A 433 -2.74 2.37 9.17
CA GLU A 433 -1.39 2.79 8.80
C GLU A 433 -1.05 4.16 9.39
N GLU A 434 -2.01 5.10 9.36
CA GLU A 434 -1.86 6.41 9.98
C GLU A 434 -1.67 6.30 11.50
N GLU A 435 -2.48 5.47 12.17
CA GLU A 435 -2.34 5.20 13.60
C GLU A 435 -1.01 4.51 13.95
N LYS A 436 -0.58 3.54 13.14
CA LYS A 436 0.75 2.90 13.28
C LYS A 436 1.87 3.93 13.12
N ARG A 437 1.77 4.86 12.16
CA ARG A 437 2.74 5.95 11.99
C ARG A 437 2.76 6.89 13.20
N LYS A 438 1.58 7.32 13.68
CA LYS A 438 1.46 8.15 14.90
C LYS A 438 2.07 7.47 16.12
N ARG A 439 1.83 6.17 16.30
CA ARG A 439 2.45 5.37 17.37
C ARG A 439 3.97 5.29 17.24
N LYS A 440 4.50 5.05 16.03
CA LYS A 440 5.96 5.06 15.79
C LYS A 440 6.59 6.43 16.10
N ILE A 441 5.95 7.52 15.69
CA ILE A 441 6.43 8.89 15.98
C ILE A 441 6.39 9.14 17.49
N LYS A 442 5.31 8.75 18.17
CA LYS A 442 5.20 8.89 19.63
C LYS A 442 6.28 8.09 20.35
N HIS A 443 6.50 6.84 19.93
CA HIS A 443 7.51 5.97 20.48
C HIS A 443 8.93 6.53 20.28
N GLY A 444 9.27 6.98 19.06
CA GLY A 444 10.56 7.62 18.81
C GLY A 444 10.79 8.88 19.66
N ARG A 445 9.74 9.69 19.89
CA ARG A 445 9.83 10.84 20.81
C ARG A 445 10.06 10.43 22.27
N GLU A 446 9.43 9.34 22.71
CA GLU A 446 9.63 8.77 24.04
C GLU A 446 11.07 8.22 24.19
N GLU A 447 11.58 7.51 23.19
CA GLU A 447 12.97 7.03 23.14
C GLU A 447 13.97 8.19 23.17
N ASP A 448 13.78 9.23 22.34
CA ASP A 448 14.61 10.43 22.34
C ASP A 448 14.60 11.14 23.70
N MET A 449 13.44 11.20 24.36
CA MET A 449 13.31 11.77 25.69
C MET A 449 14.06 10.92 26.73
N GLN A 450 13.96 9.59 26.66
CA GLN A 450 14.72 8.68 27.53
C GLN A 450 16.22 8.81 27.32
N VAL A 451 16.69 8.88 26.07
CA VAL A 451 18.11 9.10 25.74
C VAL A 451 18.60 10.43 26.31
N LYS A 452 17.81 11.50 26.19
CA LYS A 452 18.14 12.81 26.80
C LYS A 452 18.22 12.72 28.32
N ILE A 453 17.30 12.02 28.98
CA ILE A 453 17.32 11.81 30.44
C ILE A 453 18.56 11.01 30.85
N VAL A 454 18.89 9.93 30.13
CA VAL A 454 20.08 9.10 30.41
C VAL A 454 21.36 9.92 30.23
N LYS A 455 21.49 10.67 29.13
CA LYS A 455 22.64 11.57 28.91
C LYS A 455 22.78 12.61 30.02
N LYS A 456 21.67 13.21 30.46
CA LYS A 456 21.67 14.18 31.56
C LYS A 456 22.15 13.53 32.87
N LYS A 457 21.64 12.34 33.21
CA LYS A 457 22.09 11.58 34.39
C LYS A 457 23.58 11.19 34.31
N GLN A 458 24.07 10.80 33.13
CA GLN A 458 25.49 10.50 32.93
C GLN A 458 26.36 11.75 33.13
N GLN A 459 25.95 12.91 32.60
CA GLN A 459 26.64 14.17 32.81
C GLN A 459 26.64 14.58 34.29
N GLU A 460 25.53 14.45 34.99
CA GLU A 460 25.45 14.71 36.43
C GLU A 460 26.35 13.75 37.23
N SER A 461 26.40 12.46 36.87
CA SER A 461 27.29 11.49 37.53
C SER A 461 28.78 11.79 37.29
N LEU A 462 29.15 12.21 36.08
CA LEU A 462 30.51 12.64 35.77
C LEU A 462 30.90 13.87 36.59
N ARG A 463 30.03 14.88 36.66
CA ARG A 463 30.24 16.07 37.50
C ARG A 463 30.40 15.72 38.98
N MET A 464 29.61 14.77 39.50
CA MET A 464 29.76 14.32 40.88
C MET A 464 31.11 13.62 41.12
N ARG A 465 31.59 12.80 40.17
CA ARG A 465 32.92 12.19 40.27
C ARG A 465 34.04 13.22 40.23
N GLU A 466 33.93 14.21 39.34
CA GLU A 466 34.90 15.31 39.27
C GLU A 466 34.98 16.08 40.61
N LEU A 467 33.82 16.37 41.22
CA LEU A 467 33.72 16.96 42.55
C LEU A 467 34.34 16.08 43.65
N ASP A 468 34.08 14.77 43.63
CA ASP A 468 34.67 13.82 44.60
C ASP A 468 36.20 13.74 44.45
N GLU A 469 36.72 13.73 43.22
CA GLU A 469 38.16 13.74 42.93
C GLU A 469 38.82 15.06 43.34
N GLU A 470 38.13 16.20 43.20
CA GLU A 470 38.59 17.49 43.72
C GLU A 470 38.62 17.50 45.26
N LEU A 471 37.57 16.97 45.91
CA LEU A 471 37.53 16.83 47.38
C LEU A 471 38.63 15.91 47.90
N GLU A 472 38.93 14.79 47.22
CA GLU A 472 40.05 13.91 47.57
C GLU A 472 41.41 14.60 47.40
N ARG A 473 41.58 15.42 46.36
CA ARG A 473 42.80 16.22 46.17
C ARG A 473 42.98 17.21 47.31
N ILE A 474 41.92 17.92 47.69
CA ILE A 474 41.93 18.84 48.83
C ILE A 474 42.26 18.09 50.13
N ARG A 475 41.65 16.93 50.38
CA ARG A 475 41.96 16.11 51.59
C ARG A 475 43.43 15.67 51.63
N LYS A 476 43.99 15.22 50.50
CA LYS A 476 45.41 14.83 50.42
C LYS A 476 46.34 16.03 50.64
N GLU A 477 45.96 17.22 50.17
CA GLU A 477 46.69 18.46 50.45
C GLU A 477 46.58 18.87 51.92
N GLU A 478 45.40 18.77 52.53
CA GLU A 478 45.19 19.00 53.97
C GLU A 478 46.00 18.01 54.83
N GLU A 479 46.02 16.73 54.49
CA GLU A 479 46.82 15.71 55.19
C GLU A 479 48.33 16.00 55.08
N ARG A 480 48.80 16.44 53.90
CA ARG A 480 50.19 16.87 53.71
C ARG A 480 50.51 18.08 54.59
N LEU A 481 49.65 19.09 54.60
CA LEU A 481 49.81 20.28 55.43
C LEU A 481 49.77 19.93 56.92
N GLN A 482 48.89 19.02 57.35
CA GLN A 482 48.84 18.53 58.73
C GLN A 482 50.13 17.80 59.12
N GLN A 483 50.66 16.92 58.25
CA GLN A 483 51.95 16.26 58.49
C GLN A 483 53.10 17.27 58.54
N GLU A 484 53.06 18.31 57.72
CA GLU A 484 54.04 19.39 57.72
C GLU A 484 53.97 20.23 59.00
N ILE A 485 52.76 20.55 59.48
CA ILE A 485 52.53 21.20 60.78
C ILE A 485 53.03 20.33 61.94
N LEU A 486 52.78 19.01 61.89
CA LEU A 486 53.21 18.08 62.94
C LEU A 486 54.74 17.93 62.95
N ASN A 487 55.38 17.91 61.78
CA ASN A 487 56.83 17.96 61.65
C ASN A 487 57.44 19.30 62.13
N LEU A 488 56.75 20.42 61.90
CA LEU A 488 57.14 21.73 62.41
C LEU A 488 56.99 21.81 63.93
N GLN A 489 55.93 21.23 64.49
CA GLN A 489 55.72 21.09 65.94
C GLN A 489 56.73 20.15 66.60
N GLN A 490 57.21 19.11 65.91
CA GLN A 490 58.30 18.28 66.41
C GLN A 490 59.68 18.98 66.33
N ARG A 491 59.88 19.88 65.36
CA ARG A 491 61.10 20.71 65.26
C ARG A 491 61.13 21.84 66.28
N GLN A 492 59.98 22.29 66.78
CA GLN A 492 59.89 23.23 67.89
C GLN A 492 59.65 22.44 69.19
N GLY A 493 60.73 22.12 69.91
CA GLY A 493 60.64 21.52 71.26
C GLY A 493 59.73 22.33 72.21
N PRO A 494 59.27 21.73 73.32
CA PRO A 494 58.15 22.22 74.11
C PRO A 494 58.34 23.69 74.56
N TYR A 495 57.33 24.51 74.27
CA TYR A 495 57.23 25.90 74.69
C TYR A 495 57.30 25.98 76.22
N LYS A 496 58.48 26.36 76.76
CA LYS A 496 58.63 26.68 78.18
C LYS A 496 58.06 28.09 78.42
N PRO A 497 57.02 28.26 79.25
CA PRO A 497 56.55 29.58 79.62
C PRO A 497 57.63 30.29 80.43
N SER A 498 58.00 31.50 79.99
CA SER A 498 58.95 32.38 80.67
C SER A 498 58.41 32.74 82.06
N ARG A 499 59.10 32.28 83.11
CA ARG A 499 58.83 32.66 84.49
C ARG A 499 59.26 34.12 84.70
N ASN A 500 58.28 34.94 85.08
CA ASN A 500 58.41 36.27 85.64
C ASN A 500 59.65 36.42 86.54
N ARG A 501 60.51 37.41 86.23
CA ARG A 501 61.35 38.05 87.24
C ARG A 501 60.54 39.14 87.89
N LEU A 502 60.16 38.90 89.14
CA LEU A 502 59.87 39.93 90.13
C LEU A 502 61.16 40.73 90.36
N PHE A 503 61.14 42.00 90.01
CA PHE A 503 61.88 43.06 90.71
C PHE A 503 61.03 44.33 90.66
N PHE A 504 61.02 45.02 91.80
CA PHE A 504 60.29 46.24 92.12
C PHE A 504 60.37 47.34 91.06
#